data_AF-A0A852AK51-F1
#
_entry.id   AF-A0A852AK51-F1
#
_cell.length_a   1.000
_cell.length_b   1.000
_cell.length_c   1.000
_cell.angle_alpha   90.00
_cell.angle_beta   90.00
_cell.angle_gamma   90.00
#
_symmetry.space_group_name_H-M   'P 1'
#
loop_
_entity.id
_entity.type
_entity.pdbx_description
1 polymer ?
#
loop_
_entity_poly.entity_id
_entity_poly.type
_entity_poly.pdbx_seq_one_letter_code
_entity_poly.pdbx_strand_id
1 'polypeptide(L)'
;GWSRECLLEWDSFTSLAIPSMLMMCIEWWTYEIGSFLIGLLSVVELSAQSIIYEVSVVAFMIPLGLGTAASVQVGNALGAGNAEMAKRSSHTSLICTGVFSVIVGSILAAARNVLGYVFTTDKEIIDLVAWIMPIYVVFHLFEATT
;
A
#
# COMPACT_ATOMS: atom_id res chain seq x y z
N GLY A 1 -11.74 -31.26 13.16
CA GLY A 1 -11.30 -31.03 11.78
C GLY A 1 -12.36 -30.29 10.99
N TRP A 2 -13.51 -30.92 10.76
CA TRP A 2 -14.71 -30.29 10.20
C TRP A 2 -15.88 -30.56 11.14
N SER A 3 -16.06 -29.77 12.20
CA SER A 3 -17.28 -29.81 13.02
C SER A 3 -18.25 -28.74 12.51
N ARG A 4 -19.56 -28.91 12.69
CA ARG A 4 -20.54 -27.86 12.32
C ARG A 4 -20.40 -26.60 13.17
N GLU A 5 -19.59 -26.66 14.22
CA GLU A 5 -19.26 -25.52 15.07
C GLU A 5 -18.38 -24.48 14.36
N CYS A 6 -17.64 -24.87 13.30
CA CYS A 6 -16.87 -23.92 12.47
C CYS A 6 -17.77 -22.93 11.70
N LEU A 7 -19.06 -23.25 11.56
CA LEU A 7 -20.06 -22.40 10.90
C LEU A 7 -20.84 -21.53 11.91
N LEU A 8 -20.58 -21.70 13.21
CA LEU A 8 -21.07 -20.76 14.21
C LEU A 8 -20.30 -19.44 14.03
N GLU A 9 -20.99 -18.30 14.19
CA GLU A 9 -20.44 -16.94 14.00
C GLU A 9 -20.12 -16.51 12.55
N TRP A 10 -20.53 -17.29 11.54
CA TRP A 10 -20.31 -16.94 10.12
C TRP A 10 -20.96 -15.61 9.72
N ASP A 11 -22.08 -15.25 10.35
CA ASP A 11 -22.74 -13.94 10.18
C ASP A 11 -21.85 -12.79 10.65
N SER A 12 -21.24 -12.90 11.83
CA SER A 12 -20.31 -11.87 12.35
C SER A 12 -19.04 -11.80 11.52
N PHE A 13 -18.49 -12.95 11.11
CA PHE A 13 -17.32 -12.99 10.23
C PHE A 13 -17.58 -12.33 8.88
N THR A 14 -18.69 -12.68 8.21
CA THR A 14 -19.03 -12.13 6.89
C THR A 14 -19.39 -10.64 6.97
N SER A 15 -20.01 -10.20 8.06
CA SER A 15 -20.30 -8.79 8.34
C SER A 15 -19.04 -7.93 8.39
N LEU A 16 -17.88 -8.48 8.78
CA LEU A 16 -16.60 -7.78 8.79
C LEU A 16 -15.77 -8.02 7.53
N ALA A 17 -15.75 -9.26 7.04
CA ALA A 17 -14.93 -9.67 5.90
C ALA A 17 -15.42 -9.05 4.59
N ILE A 18 -16.74 -8.96 4.36
CA ILE A 18 -17.30 -8.40 3.11
C ILE A 18 -16.96 -6.91 2.96
N PRO A 19 -17.21 -6.04 3.98
CA PRO A 19 -16.80 -4.64 3.88
C PRO A 19 -15.29 -4.47 3.69
N SER A 20 -14.48 -5.26 4.40
CA SER A 20 -13.02 -5.21 4.28
C SER A 20 -12.54 -5.59 2.88
N MET A 21 -13.13 -6.65 2.31
CA MET A 21 -12.87 -7.08 0.93
C MET A 21 -13.26 -5.99 -0.08
N LEU A 22 -14.48 -5.44 0.07
CA LEU A 22 -14.96 -4.39 -0.84
C LEU A 22 -14.09 -3.13 -0.77
N MET A 23 -13.61 -2.74 0.41
CA MET A 23 -12.70 -1.62 0.58
C MET A 23 -11.43 -1.81 -0.26
N MET A 24 -10.78 -2.97 -0.13
CA MET A 24 -9.57 -3.31 -0.91
C MET A 24 -9.86 -3.42 -2.42
N CYS A 25 -11.00 -4.01 -2.82
CA CYS A 25 -11.38 -4.10 -4.22
C CYS A 25 -11.62 -2.72 -4.84
N ILE A 26 -12.29 -1.81 -4.12
CA ILE A 26 -12.57 -0.45 -4.61
C ILE A 26 -11.27 0.32 -4.79
N GLU A 27 -10.31 0.19 -3.88
CA GLU A 27 -8.98 0.79 -3.98
C GLU A 27 -8.27 0.34 -5.27
N TRP A 28 -8.16 -0.98 -5.48
CA TRP A 28 -7.54 -1.54 -6.68
C TRP A 28 -8.28 -1.18 -7.97
N TRP A 29 -9.61 -1.29 -8.00
CA TRP A 29 -10.38 -0.94 -9.18
C TRP A 29 -10.27 0.55 -9.53
N THR A 30 -10.11 1.42 -8.54
CA THR A 30 -9.87 2.85 -8.79
C THR A 30 -8.54 3.06 -9.52
N TYR A 31 -7.48 2.34 -9.15
CA TYR A 31 -6.20 2.37 -9.87
C TYR A 31 -6.32 1.84 -11.31
N GLU A 32 -7.05 0.74 -11.51
CA GLU A 32 -7.26 0.14 -12.83
C GLU A 32 -8.08 1.04 -13.76
N ILE A 33 -9.19 1.61 -13.25
CA ILE A 33 -10.02 2.55 -14.01
C ILE A 33 -9.22 3.80 -14.34
N GLY A 34 -8.45 4.34 -13.38
CA GLY A 34 -7.58 5.49 -13.62
C GLY A 34 -6.54 5.21 -14.72
N SER A 35 -5.89 4.05 -14.68
CA SER A 35 -4.93 3.62 -15.70
C SER A 35 -5.59 3.43 -17.06
N PHE A 36 -6.79 2.85 -17.10
CA PHE A 36 -7.58 2.73 -18.33
C PHE A 36 -7.88 4.10 -18.94
N LEU A 37 -8.31 5.07 -18.13
CA LEU A 37 -8.61 6.43 -18.58
C LEU A 37 -7.36 7.17 -19.09
N ILE A 38 -6.22 7.03 -18.40
CA ILE A 38 -4.94 7.62 -18.85
C ILE A 38 -4.51 7.00 -20.18
N GLY A 39 -4.73 5.69 -20.36
CA GLY A 39 -4.46 4.99 -21.62
C GLY A 39 -5.26 5.51 -22.82
N LEU A 40 -6.40 6.18 -22.59
CA LEU A 40 -7.17 6.85 -23.65
C LEU A 40 -6.61 8.22 -24.04
N LEU A 41 -5.79 8.84 -23.18
CA LEU A 41 -5.21 10.18 -23.42
C LEU A 41 -3.90 10.08 -24.20
N SER A 42 -2.92 9.34 -23.67
CA SER A 42 -1.60 9.21 -24.26
C SER A 42 -0.86 7.98 -23.77
N VAL A 43 -0.11 7.35 -24.68
CA VAL A 43 0.80 6.23 -24.35
C VAL A 43 1.93 6.69 -23.42
N VAL A 44 2.37 7.94 -23.55
CA VAL A 44 3.44 8.52 -22.71
C VAL A 44 2.98 8.63 -21.26
N GLU A 45 1.77 9.18 -21.04
CA GLU A 45 1.19 9.32 -19.70
C GLU A 45 0.93 7.95 -19.06
N LEU A 46 0.40 6.98 -19.83
CA LEU A 46 0.17 5.62 -19.35
C LEU A 46 1.48 4.93 -18.95
N SER A 47 2.54 5.12 -19.74
CA SER A 47 3.85 4.54 -19.46
C SER A 47 4.46 5.13 -18.18
N ALA A 48 4.37 6.45 -18.01
CA ALA A 48 4.82 7.13 -16.79
C ALA A 48 4.04 6.65 -15.57
N GLN A 49 2.71 6.53 -15.68
CA GLN A 49 1.85 6.01 -14.62
C GLN A 49 2.21 4.56 -14.25
N SER A 50 2.48 3.71 -15.25
CA SER A 50 2.87 2.31 -15.03
C SER A 50 4.19 2.21 -14.25
N ILE A 51 5.19 3.03 -14.59
CA ILE A 51 6.46 3.09 -13.85
C ILE A 51 6.24 3.51 -12.40
N ILE A 52 5.43 4.55 -12.17
CA ILE A 52 5.12 5.02 -10.82
C ILE A 52 4.37 3.93 -10.04
N TYR A 53 3.41 3.26 -10.66
CA TYR A 53 2.66 2.16 -10.05
C TYR A 53 3.57 1.01 -9.61
N GLU A 54 4.49 0.55 -10.47
CA GLU A 54 5.46 -0.50 -10.13
C GLU A 54 6.36 -0.10 -8.94
N VAL A 55 6.87 1.12 -8.95
CA VAL A 55 7.64 1.69 -7.83
C VAL A 55 6.80 1.72 -6.56
N SER A 56 5.51 2.02 -6.70
CA SER A 56 4.58 2.09 -5.57
C SER A 56 4.34 0.75 -4.94
N VAL A 57 4.10 -0.28 -5.76
CA VAL A 57 3.91 -1.67 -5.29
C VAL A 57 5.13 -2.12 -4.50
N VAL A 58 6.34 -1.89 -5.02
CA VAL A 58 7.59 -2.24 -4.33
C VAL A 58 7.74 -1.50 -3.00
N ALA A 59 7.45 -0.19 -2.97
CA ALA A 59 7.51 0.61 -1.75
C ALA A 59 6.48 0.15 -0.70
N PHE A 60 5.31 -0.34 -1.13
CA PHE A 60 4.22 -0.76 -0.25
C PHE A 60 4.39 -2.17 0.34
N MET A 61 5.23 -3.03 -0.22
CA MET A 61 5.40 -4.41 0.28
C MET A 61 5.86 -4.48 1.75
N ILE A 62 6.71 -3.56 2.19
CA ILE A 62 7.21 -3.53 3.57
C ILE A 62 6.14 -3.05 4.57
N PRO A 63 5.46 -1.91 4.35
CA PRO A 63 4.28 -1.53 5.13
C PRO A 63 3.24 -2.64 5.24
N LEU A 64 2.93 -3.31 4.12
CA LEU A 64 1.98 -4.43 4.10
C LEU A 64 2.41 -5.59 5.02
N GLY A 65 3.71 -5.95 4.97
CA GLY A 65 4.28 -6.98 5.83
C GLY A 65 4.21 -6.61 7.32
N LEU A 66 4.55 -5.36 7.66
CA LEU A 66 4.47 -4.83 9.03
C LEU A 66 3.03 -4.82 9.53
N GLY A 67 2.07 -4.34 8.72
CA GLY A 67 0.65 -4.32 9.07
C GLY A 67 0.08 -5.72 9.32
N THR A 68 0.46 -6.69 8.50
CA THR A 68 0.07 -8.10 8.69
C THR A 68 0.65 -8.66 9.99
N ALA A 69 1.94 -8.44 10.26
CA ALA A 69 2.58 -8.88 11.49
C ALA A 69 1.98 -8.21 12.74
N ALA A 70 1.63 -6.93 12.65
CA ALA A 70 0.97 -6.19 13.71
C ALA A 70 -0.44 -6.72 13.98
N SER A 71 -1.21 -7.03 12.93
CA SER A 71 -2.57 -7.57 13.04
C SER A 71 -2.58 -8.90 13.79
N VAL A 72 -1.61 -9.78 13.50
CA VAL A 72 -1.43 -11.06 14.22
C VAL A 72 -1.06 -10.83 15.68
N GLN A 73 -0.11 -9.94 15.97
CA GLN A 73 0.32 -9.65 17.34
C GLN A 73 -0.78 -9.01 18.19
N VAL A 74 -1.52 -8.06 17.60
CA VAL A 74 -2.67 -7.41 18.24
C VAL A 74 -3.78 -8.42 18.50
N GLY A 75 -4.12 -9.26 17.51
CA GLY A 75 -5.11 -10.33 17.67
C GLY A 75 -4.74 -11.31 18.78
N ASN A 76 -3.47 -11.74 18.82
CA ASN A 76 -2.97 -12.63 19.87
C ASN A 76 -3.01 -11.98 21.26
N ALA A 77 -2.62 -10.71 21.38
CA ALA A 77 -2.65 -9.98 22.65
C ALA A 77 -4.07 -9.75 23.17
N LEU A 78 -5.01 -9.41 22.27
CA LEU A 78 -6.44 -9.29 22.61
C LEU A 78 -7.03 -10.63 23.03
N GLY A 79 -6.70 -11.72 22.33
CA GLY A 79 -7.12 -13.08 22.70
C GLY A 79 -6.59 -13.53 24.07
N ALA A 80 -5.42 -13.02 24.48
CA ALA A 80 -4.85 -13.23 25.82
C ALA A 80 -5.39 -12.26 26.89
N GLY A 81 -6.32 -11.37 26.56
CA GLY A 81 -6.87 -10.36 27.48
C GLY A 81 -5.90 -9.22 27.83
N ASN A 82 -4.80 -9.08 27.09
CA ASN A 82 -3.75 -8.10 27.36
C ASN A 82 -3.84 -6.88 26.42
N ALA A 83 -4.74 -5.96 26.76
CA ALA A 83 -4.99 -4.75 25.96
C ALA A 83 -3.77 -3.81 25.88
N GLU A 84 -2.90 -3.81 26.89
CA GLU A 84 -1.68 -2.99 26.91
C GLU A 84 -0.67 -3.47 25.87
N MET A 85 -0.46 -4.79 25.76
CA MET A 85 0.39 -5.36 24.71
C MET A 85 -0.20 -5.10 23.31
N ALA A 86 -1.51 -5.19 23.15
CA ALA A 86 -2.17 -4.88 21.87
C ALA A 86 -1.90 -3.43 21.43
N LYS A 87 -2.05 -2.45 22.34
CA LYS A 87 -1.74 -1.04 22.06
C LYS A 87 -0.26 -0.83 21.71
N ARG A 88 0.65 -1.43 22.48
CA ARG A 88 2.09 -1.32 22.21
C ARG A 88 2.49 -1.91 20.86
N SER A 89 1.92 -3.06 20.49
CA SER A 89 2.17 -3.68 19.19
C SER A 89 1.70 -2.79 18.04
N SER A 90 0.49 -2.24 18.14
CA SER A 90 -0.05 -1.31 17.14
C SER A 90 0.81 -0.05 17.02
N HIS A 91 1.15 0.58 18.14
CA HIS A 91 1.97 1.80 18.15
C HIS A 91 3.38 1.57 17.60
N THR A 92 4.02 0.46 17.96
CA THR A 92 5.35 0.11 17.44
C THR A 92 5.30 -0.10 15.93
N SER A 93 4.28 -0.79 15.42
CA SER A 93 4.12 -0.99 13.98
C SER A 93 3.94 0.34 13.25
N LEU A 94 3.09 1.24 13.76
CA LEU A 94 2.88 2.56 13.15
C LEU A 94 4.16 3.38 13.07
N ILE A 95 4.97 3.38 14.15
CA ILE A 95 6.27 4.06 14.15
C ILE A 95 7.21 3.43 13.12
N CYS A 96 7.33 2.09 13.11
CA CYS A 96 8.20 1.40 12.15
C CYS A 96 7.80 1.68 10.70
N THR A 97 6.51 1.62 10.38
CA THR A 97 6.00 1.93 9.04
C THR A 97 6.26 3.38 8.68
N GLY A 98 5.98 4.34 9.58
CA GLY A 98 6.23 5.75 9.34
C GLY A 98 7.71 6.07 9.08
N VAL A 99 8.62 5.51 9.89
CA VAL A 99 10.06 5.68 9.69
C VAL A 99 10.50 5.08 8.35
N PHE A 100 10.02 3.89 8.02
CA PHE A 100 10.35 3.23 6.76
C PHE A 100 9.88 4.07 5.55
N SER A 101 8.65 4.59 5.58
CA SER A 101 8.10 5.39 4.50
C SER A 101 8.81 6.74 4.33
N VAL A 102 9.29 7.36 5.42
CA VAL A 102 10.17 8.54 5.32
C VAL A 102 11.49 8.19 4.63
N ILE A 103 12.09 7.04 4.97
CA ILE A 103 13.35 6.59 4.35
C ILE A 103 13.13 6.34 2.85
N VAL A 104 12.11 5.55 2.49
CA VAL A 104 11.81 5.23 1.08
C VAL A 104 11.42 6.49 0.32
N GLY A 105 10.56 7.33 0.86
CA GLY A 105 10.18 8.60 0.24
C GLY A 105 11.39 9.50 -0.02
N SER A 106 12.34 9.55 0.92
CA SER A 106 13.60 10.30 0.74
C SER A 106 14.47 9.72 -0.38
N ILE A 107 14.58 8.39 -0.45
CA ILE A 107 15.33 7.70 -1.51
C ILE A 107 14.67 7.97 -2.88
N LEU A 108 13.36 7.85 -2.99
CA LEU A 108 12.62 8.10 -4.24
C LEU A 108 12.71 9.56 -4.67
N ALA A 109 12.60 10.51 -3.73
CA ALA A 109 12.76 11.93 -4.01
C ALA A 109 14.17 12.26 -4.51
N ALA A 110 15.21 11.66 -3.92
CA ALA A 110 16.60 11.82 -4.36
C ALA A 110 16.87 11.15 -5.71
N ALA A 111 16.27 9.98 -5.95
CA ALA A 111 16.43 9.20 -7.17
C ALA A 111 15.50 9.63 -8.31
N ARG A 112 14.61 10.61 -8.11
CA ARG A 112 13.53 10.95 -9.06
C ARG A 112 13.99 11.18 -10.50
N ASN A 113 15.17 11.77 -10.70
CA ASN A 113 15.69 12.11 -12.03
C ASN A 113 16.41 10.93 -12.72
N VAL A 114 16.74 9.87 -11.96
CA VAL A 114 17.45 8.69 -12.48
C VAL A 114 16.56 7.45 -12.54
N LEU A 115 15.49 7.41 -11.74
CA LEU A 115 14.65 6.23 -11.58
C LEU A 115 13.96 5.81 -12.90
N GLY A 116 13.51 6.77 -13.72
CA GLY A 116 12.88 6.46 -15.02
C GLY A 116 13.80 5.68 -15.97
N TYR A 117 15.12 5.88 -15.88
CA TYR A 117 16.10 5.19 -16.75
C TYR A 117 16.18 3.68 -16.49
N VAL A 118 15.68 3.19 -15.35
CA VAL A 118 15.63 1.75 -15.04
C VAL A 118 14.59 1.04 -15.93
N PHE A 119 13.55 1.75 -16.35
CA PHE A 119 12.39 1.18 -17.05
C PHE A 119 12.41 1.46 -18.55
N THR A 120 12.92 2.62 -18.96
CA THR A 120 12.87 3.05 -20.36
C THR A 120 14.06 3.95 -20.72
N THR A 121 14.32 4.05 -22.02
CA THR A 121 15.30 5.00 -22.61
C THR A 121 14.63 6.24 -23.21
N ASP A 122 13.29 6.30 -23.21
CA ASP A 122 12.54 7.44 -23.73
C ASP A 122 12.57 8.61 -22.74
N LYS A 123 13.16 9.73 -23.17
CA LYS A 123 13.35 10.91 -22.32
C LYS A 123 12.04 11.58 -21.94
N GLU A 124 11.03 11.55 -22.81
CA GLU A 124 9.75 12.20 -22.54
C GLU A 124 9.04 11.53 -21.37
N ILE A 125 9.07 10.18 -21.32
CA ILE A 125 8.54 9.39 -20.21
C ILE A 125 9.36 9.62 -18.93
N ILE A 126 10.69 9.65 -19.03
CA ILE A 126 11.57 9.85 -17.87
C ILE A 126 11.36 11.22 -17.23
N ASP A 127 11.29 12.28 -18.03
CA ASP A 127 11.07 13.64 -17.55
C ASP A 127 9.68 13.77 -16.90
N LEU A 128 8.66 13.11 -17.46
CA LEU A 128 7.33 13.06 -16.89
C LEU A 128 7.30 12.32 -15.55
N VAL A 129 7.94 11.14 -15.45
CA VAL A 129 8.08 10.41 -14.17
C VAL A 129 8.78 11.27 -13.13
N ALA A 130 9.88 11.94 -13.49
CA ALA A 130 10.62 12.81 -12.59
C ALA A 130 9.79 14.01 -12.10
N TRP A 131 8.87 14.50 -12.94
CA TRP A 131 7.95 15.59 -12.60
C TRP A 131 6.82 15.14 -11.66
N ILE A 132 6.27 13.93 -11.84
CA ILE A 132 5.18 13.40 -11.00
C ILE A 132 5.71 12.82 -9.67
N MET A 133 6.95 12.33 -9.62
CA MET A 133 7.53 11.65 -8.45
C MET A 133 7.36 12.39 -7.11
N PRO A 134 7.53 13.73 -7.00
CA PRO A 134 7.35 14.42 -5.73
C PRO A 134 5.90 14.34 -5.20
N ILE A 135 4.91 14.34 -6.09
CA ILE A 135 3.49 14.17 -5.72
C ILE A 135 3.29 12.77 -5.17
N TYR A 136 3.87 11.76 -5.84
CA TYR A 136 3.83 10.38 -5.38
C TYR A 136 4.47 10.21 -3.99
N VAL A 137 5.64 10.82 -3.75
CA VAL A 137 6.33 10.73 -2.43
C VAL A 137 5.46 11.29 -1.31
N VAL A 138 4.75 12.40 -1.54
CA VAL A 138 3.81 12.95 -0.56
C VAL A 138 2.67 11.97 -0.31
N PHE A 139 2.06 11.44 -1.37
CA PHE A 139 0.97 10.47 -1.28
C PHE A 139 1.39 9.19 -0.52
N HIS A 140 2.56 8.63 -0.81
CA HIS A 140 3.10 7.46 -0.13
C HIS A 140 3.25 7.65 1.39
N LEU A 141 3.65 8.86 1.83
CA LEU A 141 3.74 9.16 3.26
C LEU A 141 2.38 9.16 3.96
N PHE A 142 1.32 9.58 3.27
CA PHE A 142 -0.03 9.54 3.82
C PHE A 142 -0.54 8.09 3.90
N GLU A 143 -0.41 7.31 2.83
CA GLU A 143 -0.84 5.90 2.82
C GLU A 143 -0.17 5.05 3.89
N ALA A 144 1.11 5.30 4.14
CA ALA A 144 1.87 4.56 5.14
C ALA A 144 1.36 4.74 6.58
N THR A 145 0.57 5.78 6.83
CA THR A 145 0.09 6.14 8.18
C THR A 145 -1.37 5.76 8.44
N THR A 146 -2.10 5.35 7.41
CA THR A 146 -3.46 4.81 7.47
C THR A 146 -3.46 3.30 7.68
#